data_AF-A0A7S3LZ97-F1
#
_entry.id   AF-A0A7S3LZ97-F1
#
_cell.length_a   1.000
_cell.length_b   1.000
_cell.length_c   1.000
_cell.angle_alpha   90.00
_cell.angle_beta   90.00
_cell.angle_gamma   90.00
#
_symmetry.space_group_name_H-M   'P 1'
#
loop_
_entity.id
_entity.type
_entity.pdbx_description
1 polymer ?
#
loop_
_entity_poly.entity_id
_entity_poly.type
_entity_poly.pdbx_seq_one_letter_code
_entity_poly.pdbx_strand_id
1 'polypeptide(L)'
;MMESHAESDEMLAQRLQAQEMGGYGGNITVNAQTPLVNRENGNPAMVNARNDAAARGSVYLLFVIYGPQVLASFIVLGMHWNDPDVCDATHTRRWKLWSFFAACRMFAFIGLGCYVERYRSWLIEHVEASNRVRNMRNLLEGCGFLWFIVGNMWLFGDDDHICHHAGRSPIYNLSLSLIILQYVQMCFPCIVAILLLPVFC
;
A
#
# COMPACT_ATOMS: atom_id res chain seq x y z
N MET A 1 39.97 -51.78 19.13
CA MET A 1 39.64 -50.49 19.79
C MET A 1 39.66 -49.28 18.86
N MET A 2 40.38 -49.31 17.72
CA MET A 2 40.34 -48.21 16.74
C MET A 2 39.10 -48.20 15.82
N GLU A 3 38.42 -49.33 15.62
CA GLU A 3 37.22 -49.42 14.78
C GLU A 3 36.01 -48.63 15.33
N SER A 4 35.89 -48.49 16.65
CA SER A 4 34.74 -47.81 17.26
C SER A 4 34.76 -46.29 17.10
N HIS A 5 35.91 -45.69 16.77
CA HIS A 5 36.01 -44.24 16.53
C HIS A 5 35.60 -43.88 15.11
N ALA A 6 35.94 -44.71 14.12
CA ALA A 6 35.57 -44.46 12.73
C ALA A 6 34.04 -44.47 12.52
N GLU A 7 33.34 -45.38 13.19
CA GLU A 7 31.87 -45.51 13.08
C GLU A 7 31.13 -44.30 13.71
N SER A 8 31.70 -43.69 14.75
CA SER A 8 31.12 -42.48 15.36
C SER A 8 31.28 -41.24 14.49
N ASP A 9 32.39 -41.14 13.74
CA ASP A 9 32.67 -39.98 12.89
C ASP A 9 31.83 -40.00 11.61
N GLU A 10 31.58 -41.19 11.04
CA GLU A 10 30.64 -41.36 9.92
C GLU A 10 29.20 -41.02 10.31
N MET A 11 28.78 -41.39 11.51
CA MET A 11 27.44 -41.08 12.02
C MET A 11 27.26 -39.58 12.28
N LEU A 12 28.31 -38.88 12.69
CA LEU A 12 28.30 -37.42 12.85
C LEU A 12 28.28 -36.69 11.51
N ALA A 13 29.04 -37.18 10.51
CA ALA A 13 29.03 -36.64 9.16
C ALA A 13 27.66 -36.79 8.47
N GLN A 14 27.00 -37.94 8.65
CA GLN A 14 25.65 -38.14 8.13
C GLN A 14 24.61 -37.22 8.79
N ARG A 15 24.74 -36.92 10.09
CA ARG A 15 23.85 -35.97 10.77
C ARG A 15 24.05 -34.53 10.29
N LEU A 16 25.29 -34.13 10.02
CA LEU A 16 25.58 -32.81 9.45
C LEU A 16 25.00 -32.67 8.04
N GLN A 17 25.16 -33.69 7.18
CA GLN A 17 24.56 -33.69 5.83
C GLN A 17 23.02 -33.70 5.86
N ALA A 18 22.41 -34.39 6.81
CA ALA A 18 20.95 -34.37 7.00
C ALA A 18 20.44 -33.01 7.49
N GLN A 19 21.21 -32.28 8.31
CA GLN A 19 20.87 -30.90 8.71
C GLN A 19 21.02 -29.90 7.56
N GLU A 20 22.02 -30.06 6.69
CA GLU A 20 22.17 -29.19 5.51
C GLU A 20 21.07 -29.43 4.46
N MET A 21 20.68 -30.69 4.22
CA MET A 21 19.60 -31.01 3.28
C MET A 21 18.20 -30.74 3.85
N GLY A 22 18.02 -30.73 5.17
CA GLY A 22 16.77 -30.30 5.83
C GLY A 22 16.54 -28.77 5.78
N GLY A 23 17.61 -27.98 5.60
CA GLY A 23 17.53 -26.52 5.44
C GLY A 23 17.18 -26.05 4.02
N TYR A 24 17.16 -26.95 3.03
CA TYR A 24 16.96 -26.64 1.61
C TYR A 24 15.55 -26.99 1.09
N GLY A 25 14.56 -27.10 2.00
CA GLY A 25 13.18 -27.46 1.69
C GLY A 25 12.13 -26.36 1.96
N GLY A 26 12.56 -25.11 2.17
CA GLY A 26 11.67 -23.99 2.49
C GLY A 26 11.70 -22.91 1.43
N ASN A 27 10.75 -22.95 0.49
CA ASN A 27 10.32 -21.86 -0.40
C ASN A 27 11.39 -20.82 -0.79
N ILE A 28 12.01 -21.09 -1.94
CA ILE A 28 12.58 -20.08 -2.83
C ILE A 28 11.47 -19.06 -3.15
N THR A 29 11.35 -18.02 -2.34
CA THR A 29 10.97 -16.69 -2.81
C THR A 29 12.24 -15.87 -2.80
N VAL A 30 12.87 -15.84 -3.96
CA VAL A 30 13.91 -14.88 -4.32
C VAL A 30 13.29 -13.49 -4.23
N ASN A 31 13.38 -12.88 -3.05
CA ASN A 31 13.54 -11.43 -2.94
C ASN A 31 15.04 -11.16 -2.93
N ALA A 32 15.67 -11.37 -4.10
CA ALA A 32 16.96 -10.79 -4.43
C ALA A 32 16.80 -9.28 -4.63
N GLN A 33 16.48 -8.57 -3.56
CA GLN A 33 16.64 -7.13 -3.45
C GLN A 33 16.98 -6.76 -2.00
N THR A 34 17.88 -7.53 -1.39
CA THR A 34 18.71 -6.99 -0.32
C THR A 34 19.93 -6.37 -1.01
N PRO A 35 20.11 -5.04 -1.01
CA PRO A 35 21.40 -4.50 -1.36
C PRO A 35 22.39 -5.06 -0.34
N LEU A 36 23.37 -5.82 -0.84
CA LEU A 36 24.57 -6.24 -0.12
C LEU A 36 25.43 -5.01 0.17
N VAL A 37 24.91 -4.08 0.98
CA VAL A 37 25.65 -2.94 1.51
C VAL A 37 25.78 -3.18 3.02
N ASN A 38 26.96 -3.69 3.39
CA ASN A 38 27.49 -3.77 4.76
C ASN A 38 26.74 -4.64 5.77
N ARG A 39 26.95 -5.96 5.68
CA ARG A 39 26.71 -6.92 6.76
C ARG A 39 28.00 -7.20 7.57
N GLU A 40 28.85 -6.19 7.77
CA GLU A 40 29.94 -6.23 8.75
C GLU A 40 29.73 -5.07 9.75
N ASN A 41 29.64 -5.41 11.04
CA ASN A 41 29.63 -4.51 12.22
C ASN A 41 28.36 -3.71 12.59
N GLY A 42 27.23 -3.90 11.90
CA GLY A 42 25.96 -3.33 12.36
C GLY A 42 25.33 -4.15 13.48
N ASN A 43 25.44 -3.69 14.73
CA ASN A 43 24.74 -4.30 15.87
C ASN A 43 23.25 -4.52 15.50
N PRO A 44 22.72 -5.76 15.49
CA PRO A 44 21.38 -6.06 14.96
C PRO A 44 20.28 -5.24 15.65
N ALA A 45 20.50 -4.86 16.91
CA ALA A 45 19.63 -3.94 17.64
C ALA A 45 19.51 -2.55 16.99
N MET A 46 20.60 -2.02 16.44
CA MET A 46 20.63 -0.70 15.80
C MET A 46 19.93 -0.72 14.43
N VAL A 47 20.08 -1.80 13.66
CA VAL A 47 19.37 -1.99 12.39
C VAL A 47 17.86 -2.12 12.64
N ASN A 48 17.47 -2.88 13.66
CA ASN A 48 16.06 -3.06 14.00
C ASN A 48 15.42 -1.76 14.51
N ALA A 49 16.13 -0.99 15.35
CA ALA A 49 15.68 0.31 15.83
C ALA A 49 15.47 1.34 14.71
N ARG A 50 16.35 1.34 13.69
CA ARG A 50 16.19 2.18 12.49
C ARG A 50 14.97 1.79 11.67
N ASN A 51 14.76 0.49 11.45
CA ASN A 51 13.61 -0.01 10.71
C ASN A 51 12.30 0.29 11.45
N ASP A 52 12.30 0.25 12.79
CA ASP A 52 11.15 0.62 13.60
C ASP A 52 10.83 2.12 13.54
N ALA A 53 11.85 2.97 13.59
CA ALA A 53 11.66 4.41 13.41
C ALA A 53 11.16 4.75 12.00
N ALA A 54 11.71 4.09 10.97
CA ALA A 54 11.30 4.27 9.59
C ALA A 54 9.86 3.78 9.33
N ALA A 55 9.48 2.62 9.89
CA ALA A 55 8.12 2.09 9.78
C ALA A 55 7.09 3.03 10.40
N ARG A 56 7.32 3.47 11.65
CA ARG A 56 6.46 4.43 12.35
C ARG A 56 6.39 5.77 11.62
N GLY A 57 7.53 6.25 11.11
CA GLY A 57 7.61 7.46 10.30
C GLY A 57 6.78 7.35 9.02
N SER A 58 6.83 6.19 8.35
CA SER A 58 6.06 5.96 7.12
C SER A 58 4.55 6.02 7.35
N VAL A 59 4.05 5.44 8.45
CA VAL A 59 2.61 5.46 8.76
C VAL A 59 2.15 6.82 9.25
N TYR A 60 2.96 7.53 10.03
CA TYR A 60 2.66 8.90 10.40
C TYR A 60 2.56 9.81 9.18
N LEU A 61 3.49 9.67 8.23
CA LEU A 61 3.48 10.43 6.97
C LEU A 61 2.24 10.09 6.12
N LEU A 62 1.86 8.81 6.05
CA LEU A 62 0.60 8.40 5.41
C LEU A 62 -0.61 9.06 6.08
N PHE A 63 -0.67 9.09 7.42
CA PHE A 63 -1.78 9.70 8.14
C PHE A 63 -1.84 11.22 7.94
N VAL A 64 -0.70 11.92 7.96
CA VAL A 64 -0.65 13.37 7.77
C VAL A 64 -1.05 13.77 6.35
N ILE A 65 -0.67 12.98 5.34
CA ILE A 65 -1.00 13.27 3.94
C ILE A 65 -2.45 12.88 3.61
N TYR A 66 -2.84 11.64 3.92
CA TYR A 66 -4.14 11.10 3.51
C TYR A 66 -5.27 11.41 4.51
N GLY A 67 -4.94 11.64 5.79
CA GLY A 67 -5.93 11.91 6.84
C GLY A 67 -6.81 13.12 6.56
N PRO A 68 -6.24 14.31 6.26
CA PRO A 68 -7.03 15.50 5.93
C PRO A 68 -7.92 15.28 4.69
N GLN A 69 -7.40 14.59 3.67
CA GLN A 69 -8.12 14.30 2.43
C GLN A 69 -9.32 13.38 2.66
N VAL A 70 -9.15 12.33 3.47
CA VAL A 70 -10.24 11.42 3.84
C VAL A 70 -11.29 12.11 4.69
N LEU A 71 -10.86 12.90 5.69
CA LEU A 71 -11.76 13.64 6.55
C LEU A 71 -12.59 14.66 5.77
N ALA A 72 -11.96 15.44 4.89
CA ALA A 72 -12.65 16.38 4.01
C ALA A 72 -13.66 15.68 3.10
N SER A 73 -13.30 14.50 2.57
CA SER A 73 -14.19 13.69 1.72
C SER A 73 -15.44 13.26 2.48
N PHE A 74 -15.30 12.75 3.71
CA PHE A 74 -16.45 12.33 4.51
C PHE A 74 -17.32 13.50 4.96
N ILE A 75 -16.72 14.63 5.37
CA ILE A 75 -17.46 15.81 5.82
C ILE A 75 -18.30 16.40 4.69
N VAL A 76 -17.68 16.67 3.54
CA VAL A 76 -18.37 17.30 2.41
C VAL A 76 -19.43 16.38 1.83
N LEU A 77 -19.12 15.08 1.70
CA LEU A 77 -20.07 14.09 1.23
C LEU A 77 -21.24 13.91 2.20
N GLY A 78 -20.99 13.94 3.51
CA GLY A 78 -22.03 13.85 4.54
C GLY A 78 -22.91 15.10 4.62
N MET A 79 -22.33 16.29 4.48
CA MET A 79 -23.08 17.55 4.53
C MET A 79 -23.95 17.76 3.29
N HIS A 80 -23.45 17.44 2.09
CA HIS A 80 -24.15 17.73 0.83
C HIS A 80 -24.81 16.49 0.22
N TRP A 81 -25.01 15.41 0.99
CA TRP A 81 -25.63 14.18 0.48
C TRP A 81 -27.08 14.41 0.04
N ASN A 82 -27.82 15.19 0.81
CA ASN A 82 -29.25 15.42 0.64
C ASN A 82 -29.59 16.74 -0.08
N ASP A 83 -28.59 17.52 -0.47
CA ASP A 83 -28.86 18.75 -1.23
C ASP A 83 -29.39 18.37 -2.62
N PRO A 84 -30.55 18.93 -3.03
CA PRO A 84 -31.01 18.84 -4.40
C PRO A 84 -30.08 19.68 -5.26
N ASP A 85 -29.04 19.04 -5.79
CA ASP A 85 -28.02 19.67 -6.62
C ASP A 85 -28.64 20.33 -7.88
N VAL A 86 -27.97 21.38 -8.38
CA VAL A 86 -28.34 22.28 -9.51
C VAL A 86 -28.43 21.56 -10.87
N CYS A 87 -28.33 20.23 -10.87
CA CYS A 87 -28.02 19.40 -12.02
C CYS A 87 -28.80 18.07 -11.93
N ASP A 88 -29.03 17.40 -13.07
CA ASP A 88 -29.85 16.19 -13.13
C ASP A 88 -29.44 15.12 -12.09
N ALA A 89 -30.44 14.54 -11.42
CA ALA A 89 -30.26 13.60 -10.31
C ALA A 89 -29.40 12.39 -10.69
N THR A 90 -29.39 12.01 -11.96
CA THR A 90 -28.59 10.90 -12.50
C THR A 90 -27.09 11.18 -12.45
N HIS A 91 -26.64 12.37 -12.86
CA HIS A 91 -25.21 12.74 -12.83
C HIS A 91 -24.72 12.91 -11.40
N THR A 92 -25.51 13.59 -10.57
CA THR A 92 -25.24 13.79 -9.15
C THR A 92 -25.08 12.45 -8.41
N ARG A 93 -25.92 11.45 -8.71
CA ARG A 93 -25.81 10.12 -8.11
C ARG A 93 -24.52 9.42 -8.50
N ARG A 94 -24.06 9.56 -9.75
CA ARG A 94 -22.78 9.00 -10.21
C ARG A 94 -21.60 9.65 -9.48
N TRP A 95 -21.59 10.97 -9.32
CA TRP A 95 -20.54 11.69 -8.59
C TRP A 95 -20.50 11.35 -7.10
N LYS A 96 -21.67 11.23 -6.47
CA LYS A 96 -21.81 10.80 -5.06
C LYS A 96 -21.29 9.37 -4.88
N LEU A 97 -21.69 8.45 -5.74
CA LEU A 97 -21.25 7.04 -5.68
C LEU A 97 -19.73 6.93 -5.92
N TRP A 98 -19.21 7.65 -6.90
CA TRP A 98 -17.78 7.67 -7.20
C TRP A 98 -16.95 8.16 -6.00
N SER A 99 -17.36 9.31 -5.44
CA SER A 99 -16.69 9.92 -4.29
C SER A 99 -16.78 9.04 -3.04
N PHE A 100 -17.91 8.35 -2.85
CA PHE A 100 -18.09 7.39 -1.77
C PHE A 100 -17.11 6.22 -1.87
N PHE A 101 -17.02 5.56 -3.03
CA PHE A 101 -16.07 4.46 -3.23
C PHE A 101 -14.61 4.92 -3.07
N ALA A 102 -14.28 6.12 -3.58
CA ALA A 102 -12.95 6.70 -3.41
C ALA A 102 -12.61 6.96 -1.92
N ALA A 103 -13.55 7.52 -1.15
CA ALA A 103 -13.39 7.77 0.28
C ALA A 103 -13.28 6.45 1.08
N CYS A 104 -14.15 5.48 0.81
CA CYS A 104 -14.09 4.15 1.43
C CYS A 104 -12.76 3.44 1.17
N ARG A 105 -12.23 3.53 -0.06
CA ARG A 105 -10.92 2.97 -0.40
C ARG A 105 -9.79 3.63 0.38
N MET A 106 -9.74 4.97 0.42
CA MET A 106 -8.70 5.68 1.17
C MET A 106 -8.80 5.38 2.67
N PHE A 107 -10.02 5.28 3.21
CA PHE A 107 -10.25 4.87 4.59
C PHE A 107 -9.75 3.44 4.85
N ALA A 108 -10.05 2.48 3.96
CA ALA A 108 -9.55 1.10 4.07
C ALA A 108 -8.02 1.05 4.00
N PHE A 109 -7.40 1.88 3.18
CA PHE A 109 -5.94 1.96 3.06
C PHE A 109 -5.28 2.48 4.34
N ILE A 110 -5.79 3.58 4.92
CA ILE A 110 -5.32 4.10 6.21
C ILE A 110 -5.58 3.06 7.31
N GLY A 111 -6.77 2.46 7.33
CA GLY A 111 -7.15 1.42 8.30
C GLY A 111 -6.23 0.21 8.26
N LEU A 112 -5.85 -0.25 7.07
CA LEU A 112 -4.90 -1.35 6.89
C LEU A 112 -3.50 -0.95 7.39
N GLY A 113 -3.05 0.28 7.11
CA GLY A 113 -1.79 0.80 7.64
C GLY A 113 -1.77 0.84 9.17
N CYS A 114 -2.84 1.34 9.78
CA CYS A 114 -3.01 1.33 11.24
C CYS A 114 -3.06 -0.10 11.81
N TYR A 115 -3.73 -1.03 11.12
CA TYR A 115 -3.81 -2.44 11.51
C TYR A 115 -2.42 -3.09 11.50
N VAL A 116 -1.63 -2.88 10.45
CA VAL A 116 -0.27 -3.40 10.34
C VAL A 116 0.60 -2.90 11.49
N GLU A 117 0.55 -1.61 11.81
CA GLU A 117 1.35 -1.06 12.93
C GLU A 117 0.87 -1.59 14.28
N ARG A 118 -0.45 -1.65 14.49
CA ARG A 118 -1.02 -2.08 15.77
C ARG A 118 -0.74 -3.54 16.10
N TYR A 119 -0.69 -4.39 15.07
CA TYR A 119 -0.47 -5.83 15.18
C TYR A 119 0.92 -6.25 14.66
N ARG A 120 1.85 -5.31 14.49
CA ARG A 120 3.16 -5.58 13.87
C ARG A 120 3.92 -6.71 14.55
N SER A 121 3.98 -6.72 15.88
CA SER A 121 4.63 -7.77 16.66
C SER A 121 4.02 -9.15 16.40
N TRP A 122 2.69 -9.23 16.29
CA TRP A 122 1.97 -10.46 16.00
C TRP A 122 2.13 -10.90 14.52
N LEU A 123 2.14 -9.96 13.57
CA LEU A 123 2.35 -10.24 12.15
C LEU A 123 3.75 -10.77 11.84
N ILE A 124 4.77 -10.37 12.62
CA ILE A 124 6.14 -10.88 12.47
C ILE A 124 6.20 -12.37 12.84
N GLU A 125 5.43 -12.76 13.85
CA GLU A 125 5.35 -14.15 14.31
C GLU A 125 4.51 -15.03 13.38
N HIS A 126 3.48 -14.45 12.73
CA HIS A 126 2.56 -15.17 11.83
C HIS A 126 2.77 -14.79 10.36
N VAL A 127 3.71 -15.45 9.69
CA VAL A 127 4.08 -15.21 8.28
C VAL A 127 2.88 -15.31 7.33
N GLU A 128 1.98 -16.26 7.54
CA GLU A 128 0.77 -16.42 6.71
C GLU A 128 -0.15 -15.19 6.79
N ALA A 129 -0.35 -14.64 7.99
CA ALA A 129 -1.17 -13.46 8.19
C ALA A 129 -0.51 -12.22 7.58
N SER A 130 0.82 -12.09 7.71
CA SER A 130 1.61 -11.04 7.08
C SER A 130 1.46 -11.05 5.55
N ASN A 131 1.52 -12.23 4.93
CA ASN A 131 1.31 -12.37 3.49
C ASN A 131 -0.11 -12.00 3.06
N ARG A 132 -1.14 -12.38 3.83
CA ARG A 132 -2.53 -11.98 3.55
C ARG A 132 -2.71 -10.47 3.58
N VAL A 133 -2.13 -9.80 4.58
CA VAL A 133 -2.21 -8.34 4.72
C VAL A 133 -1.48 -7.61 3.58
N ARG A 134 -0.32 -8.13 3.15
CA ARG A 134 0.38 -7.62 1.96
C ARG A 134 -0.45 -7.79 0.69
N ASN A 135 -1.06 -8.96 0.50
CA ASN A 135 -1.94 -9.21 -0.64
C ASN A 135 -3.16 -8.29 -0.63
N MET A 136 -3.78 -8.06 0.53
CA MET A 136 -4.89 -7.10 0.67
C MET A 136 -4.46 -5.67 0.32
N ARG A 137 -3.26 -5.25 0.75
CA ARG A 137 -2.70 -3.94 0.39
C ARG A 137 -2.52 -3.82 -1.11
N ASN A 138 -1.88 -4.80 -1.74
CA ASN A 138 -1.66 -4.82 -3.18
C ASN A 138 -2.98 -4.82 -3.97
N LEU A 139 -3.98 -5.57 -3.47
CA LEU A 139 -5.32 -5.59 -4.06
C LEU A 139 -6.03 -4.24 -3.91
N LEU A 140 -5.89 -3.55 -2.77
CA LEU A 140 -6.44 -2.21 -2.57
C LEU A 140 -5.76 -1.17 -3.48
N GLU A 141 -4.45 -1.27 -3.67
CA GLU A 141 -3.70 -0.43 -4.61
C GLU A 141 -4.16 -0.69 -6.05
N GLY A 142 -4.22 -1.96 -6.48
CA GLY A 142 -4.71 -2.35 -7.80
C GLY A 142 -6.17 -1.97 -8.06
N CYS A 143 -7.05 -2.21 -7.10
CA CYS A 143 -8.45 -1.80 -7.13
C CYS A 143 -8.58 -0.27 -7.22
N GLY A 144 -7.71 0.47 -6.52
CA GLY A 144 -7.65 1.93 -6.63
C GLY A 144 -7.32 2.41 -8.04
N PHE A 145 -6.36 1.77 -8.71
CA PHE A 145 -6.01 2.10 -10.09
C PHE A 145 -7.12 1.74 -11.07
N LEU A 146 -7.73 0.56 -10.93
CA LEU A 146 -8.84 0.15 -11.78
C LEU A 146 -10.05 1.09 -11.60
N TRP A 147 -10.42 1.36 -10.34
CA TRP A 147 -11.52 2.27 -10.01
C TRP A 147 -11.26 3.70 -10.49
N PHE A 148 -10.01 4.14 -10.49
CA PHE A 148 -9.65 5.43 -11.04
C PHE A 148 -9.88 5.48 -12.56
N ILE A 149 -9.45 4.47 -13.32
CA ILE A 149 -9.65 4.43 -14.78
C ILE A 149 -11.16 4.35 -15.11
N VAL A 150 -11.84 3.35 -14.53
CA VAL A 150 -13.29 3.15 -14.72
C VAL A 150 -14.05 4.38 -14.26
N GLY A 151 -13.65 4.95 -13.12
CA GLY A 151 -14.26 6.12 -12.54
C GLY A 151 -14.11 7.39 -13.38
N ASN A 152 -12.94 7.63 -13.98
CA ASN A 152 -12.75 8.75 -14.90
C ASN A 152 -13.65 8.60 -16.14
N MET A 153 -13.70 7.41 -16.75
CA MET A 153 -14.63 7.15 -17.86
C MET A 153 -16.09 7.28 -17.44
N TRP A 154 -16.44 6.86 -16.23
CA TRP A 154 -17.80 6.92 -15.70
C TRP A 154 -18.23 8.36 -15.34
N LEU A 155 -17.29 9.20 -14.92
CA LEU A 155 -17.53 10.59 -14.52
C LEU A 155 -17.64 11.53 -15.73
N PHE A 156 -16.86 11.27 -16.78
CA PHE A 156 -16.76 12.13 -17.98
C PHE A 156 -17.39 11.54 -19.25
N GLY A 157 -17.74 10.25 -19.28
CA GLY A 157 -18.19 9.56 -20.49
C GLY A 157 -19.65 9.80 -20.90
N ASP A 158 -20.29 10.88 -20.45
CA ASP A 158 -21.67 11.21 -20.81
C ASP A 158 -21.69 12.61 -21.43
N ASP A 159 -21.52 12.67 -22.75
CA ASP A 159 -21.34 13.91 -23.53
C ASP A 159 -22.67 14.60 -23.92
N ASP A 160 -23.83 13.98 -23.64
CA ASP A 160 -25.11 14.46 -24.21
C ASP A 160 -25.84 15.52 -23.35
N HIS A 161 -25.51 15.67 -22.06
CA HIS A 161 -26.15 16.64 -21.15
C HIS A 161 -25.12 17.38 -20.29
N ILE A 162 -24.31 18.24 -20.93
CA ILE A 162 -23.33 19.07 -20.24
C ILE A 162 -24.04 20.07 -19.33
N CYS A 163 -23.95 19.82 -18.03
CA CYS A 163 -24.41 20.73 -17.01
C CYS A 163 -23.54 22.00 -17.00
N HIS A 164 -24.03 23.09 -17.60
CA HIS A 164 -23.29 24.34 -17.74
C HIS A 164 -22.81 24.97 -16.41
N HIS A 165 -23.30 24.49 -15.26
CA HIS A 165 -22.95 24.99 -13.92
C HIS A 165 -22.35 23.94 -12.98
N ALA A 166 -21.71 22.89 -13.53
CA ALA A 166 -21.09 21.82 -12.74
C ALA A 166 -20.10 22.31 -11.67
N GLY A 167 -19.31 23.36 -11.96
CA GLY A 167 -18.34 23.95 -11.03
C GLY A 167 -18.95 24.65 -9.79
N ARG A 168 -20.27 24.81 -9.74
CA ARG A 168 -20.98 25.39 -8.59
C ARG A 168 -21.37 24.34 -7.54
N SER A 169 -21.35 23.04 -7.89
CA SER A 169 -21.59 21.97 -6.92
C SER A 169 -20.30 21.66 -6.15
N PRO A 170 -20.31 21.74 -4.81
CA PRO A 170 -19.15 21.42 -3.98
C PRO A 170 -18.73 19.94 -4.13
N ILE A 171 -19.67 19.05 -4.46
CA ILE A 171 -19.39 17.61 -4.69
C ILE A 171 -18.59 17.41 -5.97
N TYR A 172 -18.91 18.16 -7.03
CA TYR A 172 -18.15 18.12 -8.28
C TYR A 172 -16.70 18.58 -8.05
N ASN A 173 -16.52 19.74 -7.41
CA ASN A 173 -15.18 20.27 -7.10
C ASN A 173 -14.37 19.32 -6.20
N LEU A 174 -15.02 18.66 -5.25
CA LEU A 174 -14.38 17.65 -4.42
C LEU A 174 -13.94 16.44 -5.25
N SER A 175 -14.82 15.89 -6.08
CA SER A 175 -14.51 14.73 -6.92
C SER A 175 -13.35 15.02 -7.89
N LEU A 176 -13.37 16.19 -8.53
CA LEU A 176 -12.30 16.66 -9.40
C LEU A 176 -10.98 16.87 -8.64
N SER A 177 -11.02 17.43 -7.44
CA SER A 177 -9.83 17.59 -6.59
C SER A 177 -9.23 16.24 -6.19
N LEU A 178 -10.08 15.25 -5.86
CA LEU A 178 -9.63 13.90 -5.55
C LEU A 178 -8.98 13.21 -6.76
N ILE A 179 -9.53 13.39 -7.96
CA ILE A 179 -8.95 12.88 -9.21
C ILE A 179 -7.57 13.50 -9.45
N ILE A 180 -7.45 14.82 -9.35
CA ILE A 180 -6.18 15.53 -9.55
C ILE A 180 -5.12 15.05 -8.55
N LEU A 181 -5.46 14.95 -7.26
CA LEU A 181 -4.53 14.45 -6.24
C LEU A 181 -4.09 13.01 -6.54
N GLN A 182 -5.01 12.16 -7.01
CA GLN A 182 -4.69 10.78 -7.37
C GLN A 182 -3.78 10.69 -8.62
N TYR A 183 -3.97 11.57 -9.60
CA TYR A 183 -3.04 11.73 -10.73
C TYR A 183 -1.64 12.11 -10.25
N VAL A 184 -1.52 13.13 -9.41
CA VAL A 184 -0.22 13.58 -8.88
C VAL A 184 0.48 12.45 -8.11
N GLN A 185 -0.26 11.71 -7.28
CA GLN A 185 0.29 10.57 -6.53
C GLN A 185 0.76 9.43 -7.44
N MET A 186 0.03 9.13 -8.52
CA MET A 186 0.43 8.10 -9.48
C MET A 186 1.67 8.53 -10.28
N CYS A 187 1.78 9.82 -10.63
CA CYS A 187 2.93 10.35 -11.38
C CYS A 187 4.16 10.60 -10.49
N PHE A 188 3.99 10.77 -9.18
CA PHE A 188 5.07 11.03 -8.23
C PHE A 188 6.24 10.02 -8.30
N PRO A 189 6.04 8.69 -8.27
CA PRO A 189 7.14 7.73 -8.41
C PRO A 189 7.89 7.87 -9.74
N CYS A 190 7.20 8.20 -10.83
CA CYS A 190 7.84 8.43 -12.13
C CYS A 190 8.67 9.72 -12.14
N ILE A 191 8.17 10.80 -11.54
CA ILE A 191 8.90 12.07 -11.39
C ILE A 191 10.16 11.85 -10.54
N VAL A 192 10.04 11.14 -9.42
CA VAL A 192 11.18 10.82 -8.54
C VAL A 192 12.21 9.97 -9.28
N ALA A 193 11.78 8.97 -10.06
CA ALA A 193 12.70 8.15 -10.86
C ALA A 193 13.48 8.99 -11.88
N ILE A 194 12.82 9.92 -12.58
CA ILE A 194 13.47 10.82 -13.55
C ILE A 194 14.46 11.76 -12.85
N LEU A 195 14.11 12.31 -11.68
CA LEU A 195 14.99 13.19 -10.90
C LEU A 195 16.23 12.47 -10.35
N LEU A 196 16.15 11.15 -10.14
CA LEU A 196 17.27 10.35 -9.66
C LEU A 196 18.25 9.95 -10.78
N LEU A 197 17.83 9.93 -12.05
CA LEU A 197 18.71 9.64 -13.19
C LEU A 197 20.03 10.44 -13.20
N PRO A 198 20.04 11.78 -13.04
CA PRO A 198 21.29 12.57 -13.06
C PRO A 198 22.18 12.35 -11.82
N VAL A 199 21.71 11.67 -10.79
CA VAL A 199 22.54 11.32 -9.62
C VAL A 199 23.36 10.06 -9.89
N PHE A 200 22.89 9.20 -10.81
CA PHE A 200 23.50 7.91 -11.13
C PHE A 200 24.18 7.87 -12.51
N CYS A 201 23.90 8.83 -13.39
CA CYS A 201 24.58 9.04 -14.67
C CYS A 201 25.62 10.15 -14.54
#